data_AF-A0A068S877-F1
#
_entry.id   AF-A0A068S877-F1
#
_cell.length_a   1.000
_cell.length_b   1.000
_cell.length_c   1.000
_cell.angle_alpha   90.00
_cell.angle_beta   90.00
_cell.angle_gamma   90.00
#
_symmetry.space_group_name_H-M   'P 1'
#
loop_
_entity.id
_entity.type
_entity.pdbx_description
1 polymer ?
#
loop_
_entity_poly.entity_id
_entity_poly.type
_entity_poly.pdbx_seq_one_letter_code
_entity_poly.pdbx_strand_id
1 'polypeptide(L)'
;MQNNTSTHNQDCFEGPEKLLEIWFSTMESIDVNNTSRNLRIIERHVWQDMLRVSVKCSVLSVISNDYMDAYLLRHVKLDASY
;
A
#
# COMPACT_ATOMS: atom_id res chain seq x y z
N MET A 1 20.59 44.79 -2.42
CA MET A 1 19.58 44.20 -1.52
C MET A 1 18.97 43.01 -2.24
N GLN A 2 19.54 41.82 -2.03
CA GLN A 2 18.99 40.57 -2.55
C GLN A 2 18.01 40.04 -1.50
N ASN A 3 16.74 39.93 -1.88
CA ASN A 3 15.68 39.42 -1.00
C ASN A 3 15.85 37.91 -0.84
N ASN A 4 16.45 37.50 0.27
CA ASN A 4 16.47 36.12 0.73
C ASN A 4 15.07 35.75 1.26
N THR A 5 14.13 35.44 0.37
CA THR A 5 12.94 34.68 0.76
C THR A 5 13.31 33.20 0.75
N SER A 6 13.91 32.72 1.85
CA SER A 6 14.10 31.29 2.09
C SER A 6 12.73 30.63 2.18
N THR A 7 12.25 30.04 1.09
CA THR A 7 11.05 29.20 1.09
C THR A 7 11.36 27.88 1.80
N HIS A 8 11.39 27.92 3.14
CA HIS A 8 11.77 26.82 4.03
C HIS A 8 10.64 25.78 4.20
N ASN A 9 9.96 25.40 3.11
CA ASN A 9 8.84 24.44 3.15
C ASN A 9 9.06 23.20 2.26
N GLN A 10 10.21 23.09 1.57
CA GLN A 10 10.40 22.01 0.60
C GLN A 10 10.75 20.65 1.23
N ASP A 11 11.08 20.62 2.53
CA ASP A 11 11.49 19.39 3.25
C ASP A 11 10.66 19.12 4.52
N CYS A 12 9.35 19.41 4.48
CA CYS A 12 8.46 19.00 5.57
C CYS A 12 7.98 17.55 5.35
N PHE A 13 8.10 16.72 6.38
CA PHE A 13 7.59 15.34 6.37
C PHE A 13 6.20 15.29 7.02
N GLU A 14 5.20 14.78 6.30
CA GLU A 14 3.89 14.49 6.88
C GLU A 14 3.97 13.16 7.64
N GLY A 15 4.27 13.25 8.94
CA GLY A 15 4.42 12.10 9.83
C GLY A 15 3.13 11.34 10.21
N PRO A 16 1.95 11.99 10.33
CA PRO A 16 0.73 11.26 10.67
C PRO A 16 0.33 10.24 9.59
N GLU A 17 0.16 8.99 10.01
CA GLU A 17 -0.22 7.88 9.15
C GLU A 17 -1.73 7.87 8.85
N LYS A 18 -2.11 7.22 7.74
CA LYS A 18 -3.49 7.00 7.33
C LYS A 18 -3.79 5.50 7.43
N LEU A 19 -4.76 5.13 8.28
CA LEU A 19 -5.15 3.74 8.53
C LEU A 19 -6.47 3.42 7.80
N LEU A 20 -6.49 2.33 7.05
CA LEU A 20 -7.69 1.76 6.43
C LEU A 20 -7.74 0.26 6.75
N GLU A 21 -8.86 -0.20 7.27
CA GLU A 21 -9.11 -1.60 7.63
C GLU A 21 -10.43 -2.06 7.03
N ILE A 22 -10.42 -3.18 6.31
CA ILE A 22 -11.59 -3.73 5.61
C ILE A 22 -11.74 -5.21 5.98
N TRP A 23 -12.94 -5.57 6.43
CA TRP A 23 -13.31 -6.94 6.78
C TRP A 23 -14.29 -7.51 5.77
N PHE A 24 -13.99 -8.69 5.23
CA PHE A 24 -14.87 -9.42 4.32
C PHE A 24 -15.59 -10.54 5.10
N SER A 25 -16.86 -10.75 4.79
CA SER A 25 -17.61 -11.92 5.24
C SER A 25 -17.66 -12.99 4.14
N THR A 26 -17.79 -14.25 4.54
CA THR A 26 -18.07 -15.34 3.60
C THR A 26 -19.54 -15.32 3.18
N MET A 27 -19.83 -15.48 1.90
CA MET A 27 -21.21 -15.70 1.44
C MET A 27 -21.65 -17.13 1.77
N GLU A 28 -22.84 -17.28 2.36
CA GLU A 28 -23.41 -18.57 2.82
C GLU A 28 -23.70 -19.57 1.69
N SER A 29 -23.82 -19.11 0.44
CA SER A 29 -24.30 -19.92 -0.68
C SER A 29 -23.19 -20.59 -1.51
N ILE A 30 -21.96 -20.59 -1.04
CA ILE A 30 -20.80 -20.98 -1.85
C ILE A 30 -20.24 -22.33 -1.40
N ASP A 31 -20.17 -23.25 -2.37
CA ASP A 31 -19.68 -24.63 -2.32
C ASP A 31 -18.60 -24.88 -1.25
N VAL A 32 -18.95 -25.72 -0.27
CA VAL A 32 -18.18 -26.07 0.95
C VAL A 32 -16.81 -26.67 0.62
N ASN A 33 -16.63 -27.13 -0.62
CA ASN A 33 -15.38 -27.74 -1.10
C ASN A 33 -14.35 -26.72 -1.63
N ASN A 34 -14.71 -25.44 -1.76
CA ASN A 34 -13.82 -24.41 -2.27
C ASN A 34 -13.34 -23.50 -1.12
N THR A 35 -12.50 -24.09 -0.26
CA THR A 35 -11.88 -23.49 0.93
C THR A 35 -10.79 -22.47 0.62
N SER A 36 -10.46 -22.26 -0.66
CA SER A 36 -9.33 -21.44 -1.08
C SER A 36 -9.65 -19.95 -1.17
N ARG A 37 -10.88 -19.49 -0.87
CA ARG A 37 -11.25 -18.07 -1.03
C ARG A 37 -10.80 -17.22 0.16
N ASN A 38 -9.53 -16.83 0.15
CA ASN A 38 -8.98 -15.84 1.08
C ASN A 38 -8.18 -14.78 0.32
N LEU A 39 -7.88 -13.64 0.95
CA LEU A 39 -7.18 -12.53 0.28
C LEU A 39 -5.76 -12.88 -0.19
N ARG A 40 -5.14 -13.95 0.35
CA ARG A 40 -3.79 -14.39 -0.06
C ARG A 40 -3.77 -15.14 -1.40
N ILE A 41 -4.93 -15.46 -2.00
CA ILE A 41 -4.97 -15.99 -3.37
C ILE A 41 -4.76 -14.92 -4.44
N ILE A 42 -4.97 -13.65 -4.07
CA ILE A 42 -4.76 -12.54 -5.00
C ILE A 42 -3.27 -12.48 -5.30
N GLU A 43 -2.94 -12.54 -6.59
CA GLU A 43 -1.55 -12.53 -7.02
C GLU A 43 -0.84 -11.25 -6.55
N ARG A 44 0.42 -11.41 -6.15
CA ARG A 44 1.23 -10.32 -5.56
C ARG A 44 1.30 -9.08 -6.46
N HIS A 45 1.35 -9.27 -7.78
CA HIS A 45 1.45 -8.16 -8.72
C HIS A 45 0.21 -7.23 -8.65
N VAL A 46 -0.99 -7.78 -8.42
CA VAL A 46 -2.23 -7.01 -8.29
C VAL A 46 -2.15 -6.06 -7.10
N TRP A 47 -1.65 -6.55 -5.96
CA TRP A 47 -1.43 -5.71 -4.78
C TRP A 47 -0.35 -4.65 -5.01
N GLN A 48 0.75 -5.01 -5.66
CA GLN A 48 1.84 -4.08 -5.97
C GLN A 48 1.38 -2.96 -6.90
N ASP A 49 0.57 -3.27 -7.92
CA ASP A 49 0.02 -2.30 -8.85
C ASP A 49 -0.95 -1.35 -8.14
N MET A 50 -1.85 -1.89 -7.29
CA MET A 50 -2.75 -1.07 -6.48
C MET A 50 -1.98 -0.09 -5.56
N LEU A 51 -0.97 -0.57 -4.84
CA LEU A 51 -0.14 0.25 -3.95
C LEU A 51 0.62 1.33 -4.73
N ARG A 52 1.15 0.99 -5.90
CA ARG A 52 1.90 1.92 -6.74
C ARG A 52 1.01 2.99 -7.37
N VAL A 53 -0.13 2.60 -7.94
CA VAL A 53 -1.00 3.49 -8.71
C VAL A 53 -1.81 4.38 -7.78
N SER A 54 -2.45 3.79 -6.76
CA SER A 54 -3.42 4.49 -5.91
C SER A 54 -2.80 5.13 -4.68
N VAL A 55 -1.83 4.46 -4.03
CA VAL A 55 -1.25 4.91 -2.74
C VAL A 55 0.11 5.61 -2.92
N LYS A 56 0.73 5.45 -4.09
CA LYS A 56 2.11 5.91 -4.37
C LYS A 56 3.13 5.27 -3.44
N CYS A 57 2.97 3.98 -3.18
CA CYS A 57 3.88 3.18 -2.38
C CYS A 57 4.46 2.01 -3.17
N SER A 58 5.66 1.60 -2.80
CA SER A 58 6.32 0.37 -3.28
C SER A 58 6.59 -0.57 -2.11
N VAL A 59 6.57 -1.88 -2.38
CA VAL A 59 6.93 -2.91 -1.40
C VAL A 59 8.45 -3.03 -1.35
N LEU A 60 9.03 -2.90 -0.15
CA LEU A 60 10.47 -3.09 0.09
C LEU A 60 10.79 -4.52 0.51
N SER A 61 9.99 -5.08 1.42
CA SER A 61 10.16 -6.43 1.94
C SER A 61 8.81 -6.99 2.40
N VAL A 62 8.80 -8.31 2.56
CA VAL A 62 7.61 -9.09 2.90
C VAL A 62 7.98 -10.10 3.97
N ILE A 63 7.17 -10.20 5.00
CA ILE A 63 7.24 -11.27 5.99
C ILE A 63 5.89 -11.97 5.99
N SER A 64 5.90 -13.29 5.91
CA SER A 64 4.71 -14.12 5.79
C SER A 64 4.67 -15.18 6.88
N ASN A 65 3.47 -15.53 7.33
CA ASN A 65 3.21 -16.69 8.17
C ASN A 65 1.91 -17.39 7.75
N ASP A 66 1.49 -18.39 8.51
CA ASP A 66 0.30 -19.18 8.21
C ASP A 66 -1.01 -18.37 8.23
N TYR A 67 -1.00 -17.16 8.80
CA TYR A 67 -2.18 -16.32 9.02
C TYR A 67 -2.19 -15.03 8.18
N MET A 68 -1.04 -14.41 7.92
CA MET A 68 -0.96 -13.10 7.28
C MET A 68 0.34 -12.86 6.50
N ASP A 69 0.26 -11.89 5.60
CA ASP A 69 1.41 -11.30 4.91
C ASP A 69 1.56 -9.84 5.37
N ALA A 70 2.73 -9.49 5.90
CA ALA A 70 3.10 -8.14 6.29
C ALA A 70 4.05 -7.53 5.25
N TYR A 71 3.76 -6.28 4.87
CA TYR A 71 4.47 -5.58 3.81
C TYR A 71 5.12 -4.32 4.37
N LEU A 72 6.45 -4.20 4.22
CA LEU A 72 7.14 -2.94 4.48
C LEU A 72 7.01 -2.06 3.24
N LEU A 73 6.44 -0.87 3.42
CA LEU A 73 6.15 0.06 2.34
C LEU A 73 7.09 1.26 2.35
N ARG A 74 7.34 1.80 1.16
CA ARG A 74 8.07 3.05 0.93
C ARG A 74 7.24 3.95 0.04
N HIS A 75 7.11 5.22 0.41
CA HIS A 75 6.55 6.23 -0.47
C HIS A 75 7.42 6.41 -1.72
N VAL A 76 6.78 6.54 -2.88
CA VAL A 76 7.43 6.76 -4.17
C VAL A 76 6.93 8.09 -4.71
N LYS A 77 7.84 9.06 -4.84
CA LYS A 77 7.58 10.25 -5.64
C LYS A 77 7.57 9.80 -7.10
N LEU A 78 6.42 9.92 -7.78
CA LEU A 78 6.40 9.76 -9.23
C LEU A 78 7.19 10.93 -9.80
N ASP A 79 8.28 10.62 -10.53
CA ASP A 79 9.03 11.65 -11.22
C ASP A 79 8.12 12.25 -12.30
N ALA A 80 7.96 13.58 -12.28
CA ALA A 80 7.19 14.31 -13.27
C ALA A 80 8.04 14.44 -14.55
N SER A 81 8.29 13.35 -15.25
CA SER A 81 8.98 13.40 -16.56
C SER A 81 8.65 12.16 -17.41
N TYR A 82 7.66 12.29 -18.28
CA TYR A 82 7.70 11.93 -19.71
C TYR A 82 6.81 12.89 -20.47
#